data_AF-A0A7R9FT58-F1
#
_entry.id   AF-A0A7R9FT58-F1
#
_cell.length_a   1.000
_cell.length_b   1.000
_cell.length_c   1.000
_cell.angle_alpha   90.00
_cell.angle_beta   90.00
_cell.angle_gamma   90.00
#
_symmetry.space_group_name_H-M   'P 1'
#
loop_
_entity.id
_entity.type
_entity.pdbx_description
1 polymer ?
#
loop_
_entity_poly.entity_id
_entity_poly.type
_entity_poly.pdbx_seq_one_letter_code
_entity_poly.pdbx_strand_id
1 'polypeptide(L)'
;MVEEVQLREVERNELTDIRVFLEHYLPETVSAYNTLLMMKAGLLPFAKVLVPVDPNELRVVFLCYSQPVQEETYLFCCLESDMELLEKSLRALDWSKEITFSAAPRAFWSIIAKVAEEKNATYKMDVRVEHLSLTWDRNLALQWEERITDDYDIKILGIEHAEVVNDSWRYKGLHTLMKIKEWINLARGFGIFVPHVIRS
;
A
#
# COMPACT_ATOMS: atom_id res chain seq x y z
N MET A 1 0.18 7.70 34.59
CA MET A 1 -0.52 8.32 33.45
C MET A 1 0.29 7.97 32.22
N VAL A 2 -0.31 7.29 31.25
CA VAL A 2 0.38 7.00 29.98
C VAL A 2 0.24 8.26 29.14
N GLU A 3 1.36 8.82 28.70
CA GLU A 3 1.37 9.99 27.83
C GLU A 3 0.71 9.63 26.49
N GLU A 4 -0.34 10.37 26.12
CA GLU A 4 -1.09 10.12 24.88
C GLU A 4 -0.34 10.73 23.69
N VAL A 5 0.02 9.89 22.72
CA VAL A 5 0.56 10.35 21.44
C VAL A 5 -0.58 10.91 20.60
N GLN A 6 -0.38 12.10 20.05
CA GLN A 6 -1.28 12.68 19.06
C GLN A 6 -0.72 12.45 17.65
N LEU A 7 -1.60 12.11 16.71
CA LEU A 7 -1.27 11.99 15.30
C LEU A 7 -1.70 13.24 14.55
N ARG A 8 -0.87 13.69 13.61
CA ARG A 8 -1.21 14.75 12.65
C ARG A 8 -1.20 14.19 11.23
N GLU A 9 -2.05 14.77 10.39
CA GLU A 9 -1.95 14.59 8.96
C GLU A 9 -0.76 15.39 8.42
N VAL A 10 0.02 14.76 7.55
CA VAL A 10 1.17 15.38 6.88
C VAL A 10 0.68 16.14 5.66
N GLU A 11 1.08 17.40 5.53
CA GLU A 11 0.74 18.19 4.36
C GLU A 11 1.52 17.71 3.11
N ARG A 12 0.97 17.99 1.92
CA ARG A 12 1.53 17.46 0.67
C ARG A 12 2.96 17.92 0.37
N ASN A 13 3.32 19.12 0.79
CA ASN A 13 4.68 19.69 0.71
C ASN A 13 5.67 18.96 1.64
N GLU A 14 5.23 18.49 2.80
CA GLU A 14 6.04 17.77 3.80
C GLU A 14 6.32 16.30 3.40
N LEU A 15 5.58 15.73 2.44
CA LEU A 15 5.78 14.35 1.98
C LEU A 15 7.22 14.08 1.49
N THR A 16 7.92 15.11 1.00
CA THR A 16 9.32 14.96 0.57
C THR A 16 10.24 14.67 1.75
N ASP A 17 10.01 15.32 2.90
CA ASP A 17 10.84 15.17 4.09
C ASP A 17 10.59 13.81 4.74
N ILE A 18 9.33 13.38 4.82
CA ILE A 18 8.98 12.02 5.29
C ILE A 18 9.64 10.96 4.39
N ARG A 19 9.60 11.15 3.07
CA ARG A 19 10.23 10.23 2.12
C ARG A 19 11.74 10.15 2.37
N VAL A 20 12.43 11.29 2.43
CA VAL A 20 13.89 11.34 2.66
C VAL A 20 14.24 10.71 4.01
N PHE A 21 13.45 10.97 5.05
CA PHE A 21 13.64 10.32 6.34
C PHE A 21 13.55 8.79 6.20
N LEU A 22 12.48 8.27 5.61
CA LEU A 22 12.27 6.84 5.47
C LEU A 22 13.28 6.13 4.57
N GLU A 23 13.87 6.79 3.56
CA GLU A 23 14.94 6.23 2.71
C GLU A 23 16.15 5.75 3.52
N HIS A 24 16.42 6.37 4.67
CA HIS A 24 17.54 5.99 5.53
C HIS A 24 17.28 4.71 6.33
N TYR A 25 16.02 4.35 6.52
CA TYR A 25 15.60 3.32 7.47
C TYR A 25 14.87 2.15 6.84
N LEU A 26 14.23 2.37 5.70
CA LEU A 26 13.44 1.37 4.99
C LEU A 26 14.04 1.13 3.61
N PRO A 27 14.22 -0.13 3.19
CA PRO A 27 14.57 -0.41 1.81
C PRO A 27 13.44 0.08 0.88
N GLU A 28 13.79 0.53 -0.32
CA GLU A 28 12.83 1.03 -1.34
C GLU A 28 11.73 0.01 -1.67
N THR A 29 11.98 -1.28 -1.38
CA THR A 29 11.04 -2.38 -1.57
C THR A 29 9.89 -2.43 -0.57
N VAL A 30 9.91 -1.62 0.50
CA VAL A 30 8.81 -1.57 1.46
C VAL A 30 7.61 -0.90 0.80
N SER A 31 6.45 -1.56 0.83
CA SER A 31 5.21 -1.06 0.20
C SER A 31 4.87 0.37 0.64
N ALA A 32 5.16 0.73 1.90
CA ALA A 32 4.96 2.07 2.42
C ALA A 32 5.74 3.15 1.64
N TYR A 33 6.99 2.87 1.27
CA TYR A 33 7.82 3.79 0.51
C TYR A 33 7.26 4.02 -0.90
N ASN A 34 6.89 2.95 -1.60
CA ASN A 34 6.27 3.05 -2.94
C ASN A 34 4.94 3.79 -2.90
N THR A 35 4.13 3.59 -1.86
CA THR A 35 2.90 4.35 -1.66
C THR A 35 3.17 5.85 -1.52
N LEU A 36 4.17 6.25 -0.74
CA LEU A 36 4.55 7.67 -0.60
C LEU A 36 4.94 8.30 -1.94
N LEU A 37 5.71 7.58 -2.77
CA LEU A 37 6.05 8.03 -4.11
C LEU A 37 4.80 8.28 -4.98
N MET A 38 3.82 7.37 -4.92
CA MET A 38 2.55 7.53 -5.64
C MET A 38 1.74 8.74 -5.14
N MET A 39 1.68 8.94 -3.83
CA MET A 39 0.98 10.07 -3.22
C MET A 39 1.60 11.39 -3.66
N LYS A 40 2.94 11.48 -3.64
CA LYS A 40 3.68 12.65 -4.12
C LYS A 40 3.38 12.95 -5.59
N ALA A 41 3.35 11.91 -6.43
CA ALA A 41 2.99 12.01 -7.85
C ALA A 41 1.49 12.34 -8.09
N GLY A 42 0.66 12.39 -7.03
CA GLY A 42 -0.77 12.69 -7.14
C GLY A 42 -1.61 11.51 -7.62
N LEU A 43 -1.05 10.31 -7.62
CA LEU A 43 -1.72 9.09 -8.08
C LEU A 43 -2.66 8.51 -7.02
N LEU A 44 -2.57 8.97 -5.77
CA LEU A 44 -3.40 8.56 -4.64
C LEU A 44 -3.96 9.79 -3.91
N PRO A 45 -4.87 10.57 -4.54
CA PRO A 45 -5.36 11.83 -3.97
C PRO A 45 -6.25 11.66 -2.73
N PHE A 46 -6.70 10.43 -2.46
CA PHE A 46 -7.55 10.07 -1.32
C PHE A 46 -6.76 9.44 -0.15
N ALA A 47 -5.46 9.23 -0.34
CA ALA A 47 -4.60 8.72 0.72
C ALA A 47 -4.07 9.88 1.58
N LYS A 48 -3.92 9.63 2.88
CA LYS A 48 -3.32 10.56 3.84
C LYS A 48 -2.17 9.89 4.57
N VAL A 49 -1.19 10.67 5.01
CA VAL A 49 -0.09 10.19 5.86
C VAL A 49 -0.33 10.73 7.26
N LEU A 50 -0.33 9.86 8.26
CA LEU A 50 -0.39 10.24 9.66
C LEU A 50 0.95 9.94 10.33
N VAL A 51 1.43 10.90 11.09
CA VAL A 51 2.67 10.80 11.89
C VAL A 51 2.43 11.33 13.29
N PRO A 52 3.19 10.90 14.30
CA PRO A 52 3.23 11.56 15.59
C PRO A 52 3.51 13.06 15.46
N VAL A 53 2.90 13.87 16.32
CA VAL A 53 3.10 15.33 16.31
C VAL A 53 4.55 15.70 16.66
N ASP A 54 5.20 14.94 17.54
CA ASP A 54 6.62 15.16 17.86
C ASP A 54 7.50 14.75 16.66
N PRO A 55 8.26 15.68 16.04
CA PRO A 55 9.15 15.36 14.92
C PRO A 55 10.28 14.40 15.29
N ASN A 56 10.62 14.22 16.58
CA ASN A 56 11.57 13.19 17.03
C ASN A 56 10.95 11.77 17.02
N GLU A 57 9.66 11.67 16.71
CA GLU A 57 8.87 10.45 16.69
C GLU A 57 8.41 10.05 15.28
N LEU A 58 9.01 10.61 14.21
CA LEU A 58 8.79 10.16 12.81
C LEU A 58 9.18 8.69 12.52
N ARG A 59 9.57 7.96 13.57
CA ARG A 59 9.88 6.53 13.57
C ARG A 59 8.65 5.65 13.38
N VAL A 60 7.44 6.23 13.46
CA VAL A 60 6.19 5.57 13.08
C VAL A 60 5.45 6.43 12.05
N VAL A 61 5.15 5.83 10.89
CA VAL A 61 4.39 6.50 9.83
C VAL A 61 3.25 5.60 9.40
N PHE A 62 2.04 6.15 9.38
CA PHE A 62 0.84 5.49 8.88
C PHE A 62 0.44 6.08 7.54
N LEU A 63 0.18 5.21 6.58
CA LEU A 63 -0.37 5.52 5.26
C LEU A 63 -1.79 5.00 5.24
N CYS A 64 -2.74 5.93 5.26
CA CYS A 64 -4.15 5.63 5.37
C CYS A 64 -4.85 5.84 4.04
N TYR A 65 -5.63 4.84 3.63
CA TYR A 65 -6.54 4.88 2.50
C TYR A 65 -7.95 4.86 3.06
N SER A 66 -8.64 5.99 2.97
CA SER A 66 -10.05 6.06 3.34
C SER A 66 -10.88 5.69 2.12
N GLN A 67 -11.61 4.58 2.19
CA GLN A 67 -12.67 4.32 1.22
C GLN A 67 -13.95 5.07 1.64
N PRO A 68 -14.88 5.38 0.72
CA PRO A 68 -16.13 6.08 1.04
C PRO A 68 -17.02 5.39 2.09
N VAL A 69 -16.71 4.16 2.48
CA VAL A 69 -17.55 3.26 3.28
C VAL A 69 -16.91 2.96 4.63
N GLN A 70 -16.74 3.96 5.50
CA GLN A 70 -16.30 3.83 6.93
C GLN A 70 -15.11 2.87 7.21
N GLU A 71 -14.31 2.54 6.20
CA GLU A 71 -13.19 1.62 6.27
C GLU A 71 -11.92 2.42 6.00
N GLU A 72 -10.97 2.31 6.92
CA GLU A 72 -9.63 2.85 6.75
C GLU A 72 -8.65 1.69 6.63
N THR A 73 -7.97 1.62 5.49
CA THR A 73 -6.86 0.70 5.31
C THR A 73 -5.56 1.42 5.67
N TYR A 74 -4.80 0.84 6.59
CA TYR A 74 -3.50 1.33 7.02
C TYR A 74 -2.39 0.43 6.52
N LEU A 75 -1.44 1.02 5.81
CA LEU A 75 -0.07 0.53 5.68
C LEU A 75 0.77 1.33 6.67
N PHE A 76 1.68 0.71 7.41
CA PHE A 76 2.53 1.47 8.31
C PHE A 76 3.95 0.94 8.30
N CYS A 77 4.87 1.82 8.67
CA CYS A 77 6.24 1.47 8.97
C CYS A 77 6.60 1.93 10.37
N CYS A 78 7.36 1.09 11.05
CA CYS A 78 7.87 1.31 12.38
C CYS A 78 9.24 0.65 12.47
N LEU A 79 10.21 1.31 13.12
CA LEU A 79 11.47 0.66 13.50
C LEU A 79 11.20 -0.35 14.62
N GLU A 80 11.81 -1.54 14.57
CA GLU A 80 11.58 -2.58 15.58
C GLU A 80 11.93 -2.13 17.01
N SER A 81 12.83 -1.16 17.17
CA SER A 81 13.19 -0.54 18.44
C SER A 81 12.06 0.27 19.08
N ASP A 82 11.03 0.64 18.32
CA ASP A 82 10.05 1.66 18.67
C ASP A 82 8.64 1.10 18.87
N MET A 83 8.55 -0.14 19.35
CA MET A 83 7.27 -0.82 19.64
C MET A 83 6.38 -0.04 20.61
N GLU A 84 6.95 0.62 21.62
CA GLU A 84 6.17 1.43 22.56
C GLU A 84 5.50 2.61 21.85
N LEU A 85 6.23 3.30 20.95
CA LEU A 85 5.70 4.39 20.17
C LEU A 85 4.62 3.90 19.21
N LEU A 86 4.85 2.76 18.53
CA LEU A 86 3.83 2.12 17.70
C LEU A 86 2.55 1.82 18.49
N GLU A 87 2.66 1.29 19.70
CA GLU A 87 1.51 1.00 20.58
C GLU A 87 0.71 2.27 20.88
N LYS A 88 1.39 3.35 21.26
CA LYS A 88 0.77 4.64 21.57
C LYS A 88 0.10 5.23 20.33
N SER A 89 0.78 5.19 19.18
CA SER A 89 0.22 5.69 17.93
C SER A 89 -0.98 4.87 17.44
N LEU A 90 -0.95 3.54 17.60
CA LEU A 90 -2.10 2.68 17.29
C LEU A 90 -3.32 3.08 18.13
N ARG A 91 -3.13 3.40 19.43
CA ARG A 91 -4.24 3.86 20.30
C ARG A 91 -4.85 5.19 19.88
N ALA A 92 -4.08 6.03 19.18
CA ALA A 92 -4.51 7.33 18.69
C ALA A 92 -5.32 7.28 17.38
N LEU A 93 -5.37 6.12 16.71
CA LEU A 93 -6.22 5.91 15.54
C LEU A 93 -7.71 5.99 15.92
N ASP A 94 -8.56 6.26 14.92
CA ASP A 94 -10.01 6.30 15.07
C ASP A 94 -10.61 4.88 15.01
N TRP A 95 -10.60 4.18 16.13
CA TRP A 95 -11.17 2.83 16.28
C TRP A 95 -12.71 2.77 16.24
N SER A 96 -13.40 3.89 15.98
CA SER A 96 -14.84 3.86 15.69
C SER A 96 -15.16 3.36 14.27
N LYS A 97 -14.13 3.25 13.41
CA LYS A 97 -14.21 2.76 12.03
C LYS A 97 -13.71 1.33 11.90
N GLU A 98 -14.05 0.70 10.79
CA GLU A 98 -13.39 -0.55 10.41
C GLU A 98 -11.94 -0.24 9.98
N ILE A 99 -10.99 -0.94 10.59
CA ILE A 99 -9.55 -0.74 10.35
C ILE A 99 -8.94 -2.01 9.75
N THR A 100 -8.35 -1.87 8.58
CA THR A 100 -7.58 -2.95 7.93
C THR A 100 -6.10 -2.61 7.95
N PHE A 101 -5.28 -3.39 8.66
CA PHE A 101 -3.82 -3.26 8.61
C PHE A 101 -3.25 -4.11 7.47
N SER A 102 -2.99 -3.48 6.32
CA SER A 102 -2.48 -4.14 5.13
C SER A 102 -0.96 -4.30 5.19
N ALA A 103 -0.46 -5.49 4.83
CA ALA A 103 0.96 -5.84 4.79
C ALA A 103 1.73 -5.56 6.10
N ALA A 104 1.05 -5.63 7.26
CA ALA A 104 1.70 -5.46 8.56
C ALA A 104 2.67 -6.62 8.84
N PRO A 105 3.96 -6.34 9.14
CA PRO A 105 4.92 -7.36 9.57
C PRO A 105 4.41 -8.20 10.75
N ARG A 106 4.68 -9.51 10.73
CA ARG A 106 4.25 -10.45 11.79
C ARG A 106 4.70 -10.02 13.19
N ALA A 107 5.86 -9.38 13.29
CA ALA A 107 6.41 -8.85 14.54
C ALA A 107 5.46 -7.84 15.24
N PHE A 108 4.58 -7.17 14.47
CA PHE A 108 3.66 -6.17 15.00
C PHE A 108 2.24 -6.71 15.27
N TRP A 109 1.97 -7.98 14.99
CA TRP A 109 0.60 -8.51 15.12
C TRP A 109 0.12 -8.58 16.57
N SER A 110 1.01 -8.95 17.50
CA SER A 110 0.68 -9.04 18.92
C SER A 110 0.32 -7.66 19.50
N ILE A 111 1.02 -6.61 19.09
CA ILE A 111 0.75 -5.25 19.57
C ILE A 111 -0.54 -4.68 18.98
N ILE A 112 -0.82 -4.96 17.70
CA ILE A 112 -2.11 -4.60 17.07
C ILE A 112 -3.26 -5.30 17.79
N ALA A 113 -3.14 -6.61 18.04
CA ALA A 113 -4.15 -7.40 18.74
C ALA A 113 -4.42 -6.86 20.16
N LYS A 114 -3.35 -6.58 20.91
CA LYS A 114 -3.43 -5.96 22.24
C LYS A 114 -4.23 -4.66 22.20
N VAL A 115 -3.90 -3.75 21.28
CA VAL A 115 -4.62 -2.46 21.17
C VAL A 115 -6.07 -2.68 20.74
N ALA A 116 -6.34 -3.61 19.82
CA ALA A 116 -7.70 -3.94 19.41
C ALA A 116 -8.56 -4.44 20.60
N GLU A 117 -7.99 -5.31 21.44
CA GLU A 117 -8.65 -5.81 22.66
C GLU A 117 -8.93 -4.68 23.66
N GLU A 118 -7.95 -3.81 23.90
CA GLU A 118 -8.13 -2.62 24.75
C GLU A 118 -9.23 -1.68 24.25
N LYS A 119 -9.40 -1.60 22.92
CA LYS A 119 -10.45 -0.82 22.26
C LYS A 119 -11.78 -1.56 22.15
N ASN A 120 -11.88 -2.78 22.70
CA ASN A 120 -13.04 -3.68 22.59
C ASN A 120 -13.46 -3.96 21.13
N ALA A 121 -12.51 -3.95 20.20
CA ALA A 121 -12.73 -4.27 18.80
C ALA A 121 -12.70 -5.78 18.57
N THR A 122 -13.64 -6.29 17.76
CA THR A 122 -13.55 -7.66 17.25
C THR A 122 -12.59 -7.68 16.07
N TYR A 123 -11.60 -8.56 16.07
CA TYR A 123 -10.61 -8.63 15.00
C TYR A 123 -10.43 -10.06 14.47
N LYS A 124 -9.95 -10.15 13.23
CA LYS A 124 -9.54 -11.40 12.57
C LYS A 124 -8.18 -11.17 11.93
N MET A 125 -7.22 -12.06 12.21
CA MET A 125 -5.96 -12.10 11.49
C MET A 125 -6.09 -12.98 10.24
N ASP A 126 -5.81 -12.43 9.07
CA ASP A 126 -5.73 -13.19 7.83
C ASP A 126 -4.26 -13.45 7.46
N VAL A 127 -3.80 -14.68 7.67
CA VAL A 127 -2.39 -15.09 7.49
C VAL A 127 -2.11 -15.55 6.04
N ARG A 128 -3.08 -15.43 5.13
CA ARG A 128 -3.04 -16.12 3.83
C ARG A 128 -2.10 -15.53 2.78
N VAL A 129 -1.50 -14.37 3.02
CA VAL A 129 -0.66 -13.68 2.03
C VAL A 129 0.78 -13.62 2.53
N GLU A 130 1.63 -14.46 1.97
CA GLU A 130 3.09 -14.29 2.09
C GLU A 130 3.56 -13.42 0.92
N HIS A 131 4.15 -12.27 1.23
CA HIS A 131 4.72 -11.38 0.24
C HIS A 131 6.16 -11.84 -0.07
N LEU A 132 6.41 -12.23 -1.31
CA LEU A 132 7.76 -12.42 -1.82
C LEU A 132 8.21 -11.11 -2.48
N SER A 133 9.20 -10.45 -1.88
CA SER A 133 9.87 -9.31 -2.49
C SER A 133 11.17 -9.75 -3.12
N LEU A 134 11.27 -9.65 -4.45
CA LEU A 134 12.53 -9.83 -5.17
C LEU A 134 13.20 -8.46 -5.30
N THR A 135 14.36 -8.30 -4.67
CA THR A 135 15.21 -7.12 -4.86
C THR A 135 16.06 -7.37 -6.10
N TRP A 136 15.74 -6.70 -7.22
CA TRP A 136 16.63 -6.64 -8.38
C TRP A 136 17.45 -5.38 -8.35
N ASP A 137 18.75 -5.52 -8.66
CA ASP A 137 19.57 -4.37 -9.01
C ASP A 137 18.98 -3.70 -10.25
N ARG A 138 18.74 -2.40 -10.15
CA ARG A 138 18.09 -1.64 -11.23
C ARG A 138 18.88 -1.71 -12.54
N ASN A 139 20.21 -1.69 -12.48
CA ASN A 139 21.04 -1.73 -13.68
C ASN A 139 20.99 -3.10 -14.34
N LEU A 140 20.97 -4.18 -13.54
CA LEU A 140 20.77 -5.54 -14.05
C LEU A 140 19.38 -5.72 -14.66
N ALA A 141 18.33 -5.22 -14.00
CA ALA A 141 16.96 -5.29 -14.52
C ALA A 141 16.80 -4.56 -15.86
N LEU A 142 17.46 -3.41 -16.02
CA LEU A 142 17.45 -2.65 -17.28
C LEU A 142 18.22 -3.34 -18.42
N GLN A 143 19.17 -4.22 -18.09
CA GLN A 143 19.92 -5.02 -19.06
C GLN A 143 19.19 -6.33 -19.40
N TRP A 144 18.13 -6.67 -18.67
CA TRP A 144 17.39 -7.90 -18.88
C TRP A 144 16.50 -7.77 -20.11
N GLU A 145 16.95 -8.35 -21.22
CA GLU A 145 16.14 -8.49 -22.43
C GLU A 145 15.37 -9.81 -22.39
N GLU A 146 14.11 -9.76 -21.96
CA GLU A 146 13.16 -10.83 -22.23
C GLU A 146 12.54 -10.60 -23.61
N ARG A 147 12.62 -11.59 -24.50
CA ARG A 147 11.87 -11.59 -25.75
C ARG A 147 10.63 -12.42 -25.56
N ILE A 148 9.46 -11.81 -25.70
CA ILE A 148 8.24 -12.57 -25.90
C ILE A 148 8.32 -13.24 -27.29
N THR A 149 7.78 -14.45 -27.42
CA THR A 149 7.71 -15.13 -28.71
C THR A 149 6.91 -14.29 -29.71
N ASP A 150 7.25 -14.38 -31.00
CA ASP A 150 6.60 -13.60 -32.08
C ASP A 150 5.07 -13.82 -32.17
N ASP A 151 4.55 -14.86 -31.53
CA ASP A 151 3.13 -15.18 -31.42
C ASP A 151 2.34 -14.26 -30.46
N TYR A 152 2.99 -13.32 -29.77
CA TYR A 152 2.34 -12.43 -28.81
C TYR A 152 2.89 -10.99 -28.86
N ASP A 153 1.99 -10.03 -28.63
CA ASP A 153 2.32 -8.63 -28.38
C ASP A 153 2.17 -8.30 -26.90
N ILE A 154 3.11 -7.52 -26.34
CA ILE A 154 2.94 -6.87 -25.04
C ILE A 154 2.50 -5.42 -25.27
N LYS A 155 1.37 -5.01 -24.70
CA LYS A 155 0.85 -3.65 -24.78
C LYS A 155 0.40 -3.15 -23.42
N ILE A 156 0.43 -1.84 -23.21
CA ILE A 156 -0.17 -1.21 -22.02
C ILE A 156 -1.68 -1.42 -22.10
N LEU A 157 -2.30 -1.81 -20.99
CA LEU A 157 -3.75 -1.94 -20.91
C LEU A 157 -4.41 -0.56 -21.01
N GLY A 158 -5.32 -0.38 -21.98
CA GLY A 158 -6.31 0.69 -21.99
C GLY A 158 -7.56 0.36 -21.16
N ILE A 159 -8.37 1.39 -20.87
CA ILE A 159 -9.57 1.31 -20.01
C ILE A 159 -10.61 0.31 -20.54
N GLU A 160 -10.65 0.12 -21.86
CA GLU A 160 -11.48 -0.84 -22.58
C GLU A 160 -11.20 -2.29 -22.18
N HIS A 161 -10.01 -2.60 -21.65
CA HIS A 161 -9.65 -3.94 -21.19
C HIS A 161 -10.16 -4.26 -19.78
N ALA A 162 -10.66 -3.26 -19.03
CA ALA A 162 -11.01 -3.43 -17.62
C ALA A 162 -12.08 -4.50 -17.38
N GLU A 163 -13.11 -4.57 -18.24
CA GLU A 163 -14.18 -5.57 -18.14
C GLU A 163 -13.62 -6.99 -18.33
N VAL A 164 -12.76 -7.20 -19.33
CA VAL A 164 -12.15 -8.51 -19.61
C VAL A 164 -11.29 -8.97 -18.44
N VAL A 165 -10.46 -8.08 -17.90
CA VAL A 165 -9.64 -8.37 -16.71
C VAL A 165 -10.54 -8.72 -15.52
N ASN A 166 -11.57 -7.91 -15.26
CA ASN A 166 -12.52 -8.14 -14.18
C ASN A 166 -13.24 -9.49 -14.33
N ASP A 167 -13.66 -9.84 -15.54
CA ASP A 167 -14.39 -11.07 -15.81
C ASP A 167 -13.56 -12.33 -15.65
N SER A 168 -12.25 -12.24 -15.88
CA SER A 168 -11.30 -13.33 -15.63
C SER A 168 -11.03 -13.56 -14.13
N TRP A 169 -11.37 -12.61 -13.26
CA TRP A 169 -11.02 -12.66 -11.85
C TRP A 169 -12.01 -13.49 -11.02
N ARG A 170 -11.57 -14.67 -10.56
CA ARG A 170 -12.41 -15.64 -9.80
C ARG A 170 -13.10 -15.05 -8.56
N TYR A 171 -12.40 -14.18 -7.84
CA TYR A 171 -12.85 -13.53 -6.61
C TYR A 171 -13.28 -12.06 -6.82
N LYS A 172 -13.79 -11.70 -8.00
CA LYS A 172 -14.30 -10.34 -8.25
C LYS A 172 -15.46 -10.01 -7.30
N GLY A 173 -15.40 -8.85 -6.66
CA GLY A 173 -16.44 -8.27 -5.82
C GLY A 173 -17.05 -7.03 -6.46
N LEU A 174 -17.99 -6.39 -5.75
CA LEU A 174 -18.75 -5.24 -6.23
C LEU A 174 -17.86 -4.07 -6.71
N HIS A 175 -16.69 -3.89 -6.08
CA HIS A 175 -15.77 -2.78 -6.37
C HIS A 175 -14.57 -3.18 -7.23
N THR A 176 -14.45 -4.44 -7.66
CA THR A 176 -13.26 -4.93 -8.38
C THR A 176 -13.06 -4.23 -9.71
N LEU A 177 -14.12 -4.07 -10.49
CA LEU A 177 -14.05 -3.37 -11.78
C LEU A 177 -13.57 -1.92 -11.65
N MET A 178 -14.06 -1.20 -10.63
CA MET A 178 -13.66 0.18 -10.38
C MET A 178 -12.17 0.27 -10.04
N LYS A 179 -11.68 -0.61 -9.15
CA LYS A 179 -10.25 -0.69 -8.80
C LYS A 179 -9.37 -1.05 -10.01
N ILE A 180 -9.82 -1.96 -10.87
CA ILE A 180 -9.10 -2.31 -12.11
C ILE A 180 -9.01 -1.09 -13.04
N LYS A 181 -10.12 -0.36 -13.22
CA LYS A 181 -10.15 0.88 -14.03
C LYS A 181 -9.18 1.93 -13.48
N GLU A 182 -9.14 2.12 -12.16
CA GLU A 182 -8.18 2.99 -11.49
C GLU A 182 -6.73 2.55 -11.76
N TRP A 183 -6.40 1.27 -11.58
CA TRP A 183 -5.04 0.76 -11.81
C TRP A 183 -4.59 0.88 -13.26
N ILE A 184 -5.49 0.65 -14.22
CA ILE A 184 -5.23 0.87 -15.64
C ILE A 184 -4.94 2.36 -15.91
N ASN A 185 -5.74 3.28 -15.37
CA ASN A 185 -5.51 4.72 -15.51
C ASN A 185 -4.19 5.19 -14.90
N LEU A 186 -3.68 4.48 -13.88
CA LEU A 186 -2.36 4.72 -13.29
C LEU A 186 -1.20 4.14 -14.12
N ALA A 187 -1.48 3.64 -15.34
CA ALA A 187 -0.52 2.99 -16.24
C ALA A 187 0.22 1.80 -15.61
N ARG A 188 -0.44 1.04 -14.74
CA ARG A 188 0.15 -0.07 -13.97
C ARG A 188 -0.09 -1.46 -14.56
N GLY A 189 -0.64 -1.55 -15.76
CA GLY A 189 -1.04 -2.81 -16.36
C GLY A 189 -0.46 -3.03 -17.75
N PHE A 190 0.11 -4.21 -17.96
CA PHE A 190 0.46 -4.73 -19.28
C PHE A 190 -0.44 -5.92 -19.60
N GLY A 191 -0.84 -6.03 -20.85
CA GLY A 191 -1.53 -7.19 -21.39
C GLY A 191 -0.67 -7.93 -22.40
N ILE A 192 -0.88 -9.24 -22.49
CA ILE A 192 -0.33 -10.10 -23.55
C ILE A 192 -1.47 -10.37 -24.54
N PHE A 193 -1.25 -10.01 -25.80
CA PHE A 193 -2.26 -10.08 -26.86
C PHE A 193 -1.79 -11.04 -27.94
N VAL A 194 -2.71 -11.83 -28.48
CA VAL A 194 -2.44 -12.59 -29.70
C VAL A 194 -2.52 -11.60 -30.87
N PRO A 195 -1.51 -11.53 -31.76
CA PRO A 195 -1.57 -10.70 -32.94
C PRO A 195 -2.83 -11.04 -33.73
N HIS A 196 -3.52 -10.01 -34.25
CA HIS A 196 -4.59 -10.27 -35.19
C HIS A 196 -3.99 -10.98 -36.41
N VAL A 197 -4.13 -12.31 -36.47
CA VAL A 197 -3.86 -13.05 -37.69
C VAL A 197 -4.86 -12.51 -38.70
N ILE A 198 -4.38 -11.67 -39.61
CA ILE A 198 -5.12 -11.31 -40.80
C ILE A 198 -5.28 -12.62 -41.56
N ARG A 199 -6.42 -13.29 -41.37
CA ARG A 199 -6.81 -14.42 -42.19
C ARG A 199 -6.96 -13.85 -43.59
N SER A 200 -5.96 -14.15 -44.43
CA SER A 200 -6.01 -13.89 -45.86
C SER A 200 -7.00 -14.81 -46.55
#